data_AF-A0A6U1UMB0-F1
#
_entry.id   AF-A0A6U1UMB0-F1
#
_cell.length_a   1.000
_cell.length_b   1.000
_cell.length_c   1.000
_cell.angle_alpha   90.00
_cell.angle_beta   90.00
_cell.angle_gamma   90.00
#
_symmetry.space_group_name_H-M   'P 1'
#
loop_
_entity.id
_entity.type
_entity.pdbx_description
1 polymer ?
#
loop_
_entity_poly.entity_id
_entity_poly.type
_entity_poly.pdbx_seq_one_letter_code
_entity_poly.pdbx_strand_id
1 'polypeptide(L)'
;METTEAEATIERLVTVFGFSPERSRRAVDAIGDKSDVQAAYNWLLDRGEEDRGGPVDVRICDHASAADDNPGSSLIDPSEIDADALKSPRCAGGCDTDEVWMCLGCGKVGCGRYVNGHGIGHFNKTLAAEEAALTVSEASKGKTALGHYAAIGLRDLSVWCYHCQSYVTSPRIERLVKRCEEIKFGEKKTGEGGMEVEKSDDESPALEKGGAMKDVPWKSMHGFMGSPDWDPPVIATVCDSEARPGYRTMRAHEYLDTQRTLRAKVALLASWIRKARSAVVYSGAGISTAAGIGDYASVADDSVARTGTKLKLLPMTASPTLSHCVVTQLHAAGLIHHWIQQNHDGLPQKAGFPQQHINEIHGAWYDVSNPVVPMSGTLRSDLMEWLLEWEQKADLCIAVGSSLCGMNADRVVTTTARKARSGAGFGSAIVSLQRTQLDDLASLRIFASCDDVFDLLASELGVRTGPIPIEIRDFPENDVFLNLPYSSQDGRRTEGEKMTLDLRIGKSVKVVNQPEWDSKRIGNVALVVGKNAEGDFLLNFDGRKTRTLGRWWLMHAMKGEIPRIPVLNLN
;
A
#
# COMPACT_ATOMS: atom_id res chain seq x y z
N MET A 1 29.83 -5.53 17.64
CA MET A 1 28.65 -6.29 17.19
C MET A 1 27.41 -5.80 17.92
N GLU A 2 27.37 -5.79 19.26
CA GLU A 2 26.21 -5.26 20.00
C GLU A 2 25.85 -3.79 19.69
N THR A 3 26.84 -2.91 19.49
CA THR A 3 26.60 -1.49 19.17
C THR A 3 25.96 -1.28 17.79
N THR A 4 26.32 -2.09 16.79
CA THR A 4 25.77 -2.01 15.43
C THR A 4 24.34 -2.57 15.34
N GLU A 5 24.03 -3.60 16.13
CA GLU A 5 22.68 -4.18 16.19
C GLU A 5 21.71 -3.27 16.94
N ALA A 6 22.17 -2.63 18.03
CA ALA A 6 21.42 -1.61 18.74
C ALA A 6 21.06 -0.42 17.84
N GLU A 7 22.03 0.08 17.06
CA GLU A 7 21.82 1.19 16.12
C GLU A 7 20.81 0.85 15.02
N ALA A 8 20.86 -0.37 14.46
CA ALA A 8 19.89 -0.84 13.47
C ALA A 8 18.46 -0.93 14.05
N THR A 9 18.33 -1.39 15.30
CA THR A 9 17.04 -1.43 15.98
C THR A 9 16.49 -0.03 16.25
N ILE A 10 17.34 0.89 16.71
CA ILE A 10 16.99 2.31 16.92
C ILE A 10 16.53 2.93 15.60
N GLU A 11 17.29 2.73 14.53
CA GLU A 11 16.95 3.23 13.19
C GLU A 11 15.59 2.71 12.74
N ARG A 12 15.30 1.42 12.95
CA ARG A 12 14.02 0.81 12.59
C ARG A 12 12.86 1.38 13.42
N LEU A 13 13.05 1.58 14.74
CA LEU A 13 12.06 2.24 15.61
C LEU A 13 11.77 3.70 15.19
N VAL A 14 12.77 4.41 14.68
CA VAL A 14 12.62 5.79 14.21
C VAL A 14 11.98 5.86 12.83
N THR A 15 12.47 5.05 11.90
CA THR A 15 12.11 5.16 10.47
C THR A 15 10.84 4.42 10.11
N VAL A 16 10.59 3.26 10.72
CA VAL A 16 9.42 2.42 10.44
C VAL A 16 8.26 2.81 11.36
N PHE A 17 8.54 2.99 12.65
CA PHE A 17 7.52 3.19 13.67
C PHE A 17 7.43 4.66 14.15
N GLY A 18 8.28 5.55 13.64
CA GLY A 18 8.16 6.99 13.87
C GLY A 18 8.45 7.45 15.30
N PHE A 19 9.14 6.66 16.13
CA PHE A 19 9.55 7.09 17.48
C PHE A 19 10.73 8.06 17.43
N SER A 20 10.89 8.91 18.45
CA SER A 20 12.04 9.80 18.51
C SER A 20 13.34 9.01 18.79
N PRO A 21 14.50 9.38 18.22
CA PRO A 21 15.77 8.68 18.42
C PRO A 21 16.18 8.52 19.90
N GLU A 22 15.88 9.50 20.75
CA GLU A 22 16.19 9.44 22.19
C GLU A 22 15.35 8.38 22.92
N ARG A 23 14.06 8.27 22.58
CA ARG A 23 13.18 7.26 23.14
C ARG A 23 13.54 5.85 22.62
N SER A 24 13.80 5.72 21.33
CA SER A 24 14.24 4.45 20.73
C SER A 24 15.54 3.94 21.33
N ARG A 25 16.52 4.82 21.62
CA ARG A 25 17.75 4.45 22.36
C ARG A 25 17.44 3.91 23.75
N ARG A 26 16.61 4.62 24.52
CA ARG A 26 16.20 4.18 25.86
C ARG A 26 15.50 2.83 25.85
N ALA A 27 14.74 2.53 24.80
CA ALA A 27 14.05 1.26 24.65
C ALA A 27 15.00 0.12 24.33
N VAL A 28 15.91 0.32 23.38
CA VAL A 28 16.91 -0.67 22.99
C VAL A 28 17.91 -0.95 24.12
N ASP A 29 18.26 0.06 24.93
CA ASP A 29 19.11 -0.14 26.10
C ASP A 29 18.43 -0.86 27.26
N ALA A 30 17.11 -0.96 27.23
CA ALA A 30 16.31 -1.55 28.32
C ALA A 30 15.82 -2.98 28.02
N ILE A 31 16.12 -3.53 26.84
CA ILE A 31 15.80 -4.92 26.47
C ILE A 31 17.06 -5.79 26.49
N GLY A 32 16.86 -7.11 26.64
CA GLY A 32 17.96 -8.07 26.73
C GLY A 32 18.69 -8.28 25.41
N ASP A 33 17.95 -8.54 24.33
CA ASP A 33 18.50 -8.67 22.97
C ASP A 33 18.35 -7.34 22.22
N LYS A 34 19.45 -6.61 22.03
CA LYS A 34 19.44 -5.28 21.39
C LYS A 34 19.07 -5.32 19.91
N SER A 35 19.06 -6.50 19.28
CA SER A 35 18.60 -6.71 17.91
C SER A 35 17.08 -6.90 17.80
N ASP A 36 16.39 -7.11 18.92
CA ASP A 36 14.96 -7.38 18.96
C ASP A 36 14.14 -6.08 18.91
N VAL A 37 13.86 -5.67 17.68
CA VAL A 37 13.04 -4.50 17.34
C VAL A 37 11.66 -4.57 17.97
N GLN A 38 11.07 -5.76 18.06
CA GLN A 38 9.72 -5.92 18.59
C GLN A 38 9.72 -5.80 20.12
N ALA A 39 10.76 -6.31 20.80
CA ALA A 39 10.91 -6.12 22.24
C ALA A 39 11.10 -4.63 22.59
N ALA A 40 11.93 -3.90 21.86
CA ALA A 40 12.15 -2.46 22.09
C ALA A 40 10.89 -1.64 21.75
N TYR A 41 10.18 -2.01 20.70
CA TYR A 41 8.88 -1.45 20.34
C TYR A 41 7.86 -1.65 21.47
N ASN A 42 7.72 -2.87 21.98
CA ASN A 42 6.80 -3.19 23.06
C ASN A 42 7.16 -2.42 24.34
N TRP A 43 8.46 -2.29 24.64
CA TRP A 43 8.95 -1.54 25.81
C TRP A 43 8.55 -0.06 25.79
N LEU A 44 8.53 0.56 24.59
CA LEU A 44 8.09 1.95 24.39
C LEU A 44 6.60 2.09 24.68
N LEU A 45 5.80 1.22 24.07
CA LEU A 45 4.35 1.27 24.20
C LEU A 45 3.88 0.93 25.63
N ASP A 46 4.57 0.02 26.32
CA ASP A 46 4.32 -0.30 27.75
C ASP A 46 4.54 0.91 28.67
N ARG A 47 5.18 1.97 28.18
CA ARG A 47 5.43 3.24 28.90
C ARG A 47 4.58 4.39 28.38
N GLY A 48 3.49 4.09 27.67
CA GLY A 48 2.47 5.05 27.26
C GLY A 48 2.79 5.78 25.96
N GLU A 49 3.70 5.26 25.14
CA GLU A 49 3.88 5.74 23.76
C GLU A 49 2.70 5.26 22.88
N GLU A 50 2.33 6.08 21.90
CA GLU A 50 1.23 5.79 20.97
C GLU A 50 1.68 4.81 19.89
N ASP A 51 0.86 3.79 19.59
CA ASP A 51 1.10 2.85 18.49
C ASP A 51 0.93 3.58 17.16
N ARG A 52 2.06 3.79 16.45
CA ARG A 52 2.10 4.51 15.17
C ARG A 52 2.02 3.57 13.96
N GLY A 53 1.87 2.27 14.20
CA GLY A 53 1.81 1.23 13.17
C GLY A 53 3.15 0.97 12.46
N GLY A 54 3.29 -0.26 11.97
CA GLY A 54 4.36 -0.74 11.10
C GLY A 54 3.96 -2.09 10.48
N PRO A 55 4.71 -2.63 9.50
CA PRO A 55 4.43 -3.94 8.93
C PRO A 55 4.49 -5.02 10.02
N VAL A 56 3.41 -5.79 10.14
CA VAL A 56 3.30 -6.89 11.10
C VAL A 56 3.72 -8.18 10.42
N ASP A 57 4.89 -8.71 10.77
CA ASP A 57 5.33 -10.03 10.32
C ASP A 57 4.61 -11.11 11.15
N VAL A 58 3.63 -11.79 10.54
CA VAL A 58 2.96 -12.95 11.16
C VAL A 58 3.86 -14.18 10.98
N ARG A 59 4.36 -14.74 12.09
CA ARG A 59 5.26 -15.91 12.07
C ARG A 59 4.55 -17.19 12.51
N ILE A 60 5.10 -18.36 12.18
CA ILE A 60 4.58 -19.63 12.69
C ILE A 60 4.89 -19.75 14.19
N CYS A 61 3.90 -20.10 15.02
CA CYS A 61 4.06 -20.23 16.46
C CYS A 61 4.59 -21.63 16.84
N ASP A 62 5.83 -21.71 17.32
CA ASP A 62 6.40 -22.97 17.81
C ASP A 62 5.59 -23.55 18.98
N HIS A 63 5.07 -22.71 19.87
CA HIS A 63 4.23 -23.13 21.01
C HIS A 63 2.91 -23.78 20.60
N ALA A 64 2.40 -23.45 19.40
CA ALA A 64 1.17 -24.02 18.85
C ALA A 64 1.44 -25.13 17.81
N SER A 65 2.71 -25.47 17.58
CA SER A 65 3.17 -26.52 16.66
C SER A 65 3.57 -27.81 17.36
N ALA A 66 3.77 -27.78 18.69
CA ALA A 66 4.05 -28.96 19.50
C ALA A 66 2.84 -29.92 19.45
N ALA A 67 3.14 -31.18 19.12
CA ALA A 67 2.19 -32.28 19.01
C ALA A 67 1.33 -32.45 20.27
N ASP A 68 0.19 -33.14 20.12
CA ASP A 68 -0.83 -33.42 21.14
C ASP A 68 -0.30 -34.07 22.44
N ASP A 69 0.97 -34.47 22.46
CA ASP A 69 1.67 -35.08 23.60
C ASP A 69 2.31 -34.08 24.59
N ASN A 70 2.21 -32.76 24.35
CA ASN A 70 2.63 -31.75 25.34
C ASN A 70 1.43 -31.22 26.15
N PRO A 71 1.19 -31.72 27.38
CA PRO A 71 0.01 -31.40 28.19
C PRO A 71 -0.08 -29.93 28.67
N GLY A 72 0.87 -29.07 28.29
CA GLY A 72 0.85 -27.62 28.56
C GLY A 72 0.36 -26.75 27.39
N SER A 73 0.10 -27.31 26.20
CA SER A 73 -0.28 -26.53 25.00
C SER A 73 -1.79 -26.27 24.86
N SER A 74 -2.46 -25.90 25.95
CA SER A 74 -3.92 -25.84 25.96
C SER A 74 -4.45 -24.60 25.24
N LEU A 75 -4.57 -24.69 23.92
CA LEU A 75 -5.54 -23.90 23.17
C LEU A 75 -6.92 -24.56 23.36
N ILE A 76 -7.96 -23.75 23.58
CA ILE A 76 -9.34 -24.22 23.68
C ILE A 76 -9.75 -24.98 22.43
N ASP A 77 -10.72 -25.88 22.58
CA ASP A 77 -11.35 -26.48 21.42
C ASP A 77 -12.20 -25.42 20.70
N PRO A 78 -12.24 -25.39 19.35
CA PRO A 78 -13.10 -24.48 18.61
C PRO A 78 -14.58 -24.52 19.05
N SER A 79 -15.08 -25.68 19.49
CA SER A 79 -16.45 -25.83 19.99
C SER A 79 -16.71 -25.14 21.34
N GLU A 80 -15.67 -24.85 22.11
CA GLU A 80 -15.75 -24.18 23.42
C GLU A 80 -15.70 -22.65 23.32
N ILE A 81 -15.57 -22.11 22.11
CA ILE A 81 -15.58 -20.66 21.87
C ILE A 81 -16.99 -20.12 22.10
N ASP A 82 -17.13 -19.25 23.10
CA ASP A 82 -18.38 -18.56 23.42
C ASP A 82 -18.75 -17.54 22.32
N ALA A 83 -19.85 -17.80 21.62
CA ALA A 83 -20.33 -16.98 20.52
C ALA A 83 -20.84 -15.61 20.96
N ASP A 84 -21.40 -15.50 22.17
CA ASP A 84 -21.96 -14.26 22.69
C ASP A 84 -20.84 -13.32 23.16
N ALA A 85 -19.80 -13.89 23.79
CA ALA A 85 -18.58 -13.16 24.15
C ALA A 85 -17.83 -12.60 22.92
N LEU A 86 -17.97 -13.23 21.75
CA LEU A 86 -17.39 -12.76 20.48
C LEU A 86 -18.21 -11.67 19.79
N LYS A 87 -19.53 -11.76 19.82
CA LYS A 87 -20.44 -10.82 19.16
C LYS A 87 -20.63 -9.52 19.94
N SER A 88 -20.46 -9.55 21.25
CA SER A 88 -20.57 -8.37 22.12
C SER A 88 -19.45 -8.36 23.16
N PRO A 89 -18.19 -8.22 22.73
CA PRO A 89 -17.05 -8.47 23.59
C PRO A 89 -16.92 -7.38 24.66
N ARG A 90 -16.80 -7.80 25.91
CA ARG A 90 -16.56 -6.91 27.06
C ARG A 90 -15.31 -7.35 27.80
N CYS A 91 -14.47 -6.39 28.14
CA CYS A 91 -13.33 -6.65 29.00
C CYS A 91 -13.81 -7.15 30.37
N ALA A 92 -13.32 -8.31 30.81
CA ALA A 92 -13.64 -8.85 32.14
C ALA A 92 -13.20 -7.94 33.30
N GLY A 93 -12.32 -6.97 33.05
CA GLY A 93 -11.92 -5.93 33.99
C GLY A 93 -12.79 -4.67 33.96
N GLY A 94 -13.89 -4.66 33.19
CA GLY A 94 -14.85 -3.54 33.16
C GLY A 94 -14.41 -2.32 32.34
N CYS A 95 -13.42 -2.45 31.46
CA CYS A 95 -12.97 -1.36 30.60
C CYS A 95 -13.95 -1.09 29.46
N ASP A 96 -14.21 0.19 29.18
CA ASP A 96 -14.96 0.64 28.01
C ASP A 96 -13.99 0.88 26.84
N THR A 97 -13.79 -0.15 26.02
CA THR A 97 -12.85 -0.13 24.88
C THR A 97 -13.27 -1.17 23.84
N ASP A 98 -13.01 -0.88 22.57
CA ASP A 98 -13.14 -1.79 21.43
C ASP A 98 -11.87 -2.62 21.18
N GLU A 99 -10.75 -2.33 21.86
CA GLU A 99 -9.49 -3.08 21.80
C GLU A 99 -9.45 -4.23 22.81
N VAL A 100 -10.28 -5.25 22.55
CA VAL A 100 -10.43 -6.43 23.40
C VAL A 100 -9.90 -7.70 22.72
N TRP A 101 -9.28 -8.54 23.53
CA TRP A 101 -8.55 -9.73 23.14
C TRP A 101 -9.09 -10.93 23.91
N MET A 102 -9.43 -12.00 23.20
CA MET A 102 -9.88 -13.25 23.79
C MET A 102 -8.70 -14.20 23.95
N CYS A 103 -8.51 -14.68 25.17
CA CYS A 103 -7.53 -15.70 25.49
C CYS A 103 -7.88 -17.01 24.76
N LEU A 104 -6.99 -17.49 23.90
CA LEU A 104 -7.20 -18.76 23.19
C LEU A 104 -6.98 -19.98 24.08
N GLY A 105 -6.58 -19.82 25.35
CA GLY A 105 -6.46 -20.92 26.32
C GLY A 105 -7.70 -21.13 27.21
N CYS A 106 -8.61 -20.15 27.29
CA CYS A 106 -9.85 -20.33 28.08
C CYS A 106 -11.05 -19.44 27.70
N GLY A 107 -10.98 -18.71 26.58
CA GLY A 107 -12.06 -17.82 26.13
C GLY A 107 -12.20 -16.51 26.92
N LYS A 108 -11.40 -16.28 27.97
CA LYS A 108 -11.50 -15.05 28.76
C LYS A 108 -11.12 -13.80 27.95
N VAL A 109 -11.97 -12.78 27.97
CA VAL A 109 -11.76 -11.51 27.26
C VAL A 109 -11.12 -10.46 28.15
N GLY A 110 -9.99 -9.90 27.71
CA GLY A 110 -9.26 -8.81 28.37
C GLY A 110 -8.99 -7.66 27.42
N CYS A 111 -8.91 -6.43 27.92
CA CYS A 111 -8.47 -5.30 27.09
C CYS A 111 -6.99 -5.45 26.71
N GLY A 112 -6.62 -4.79 25.61
CA GLY A 112 -5.26 -4.76 25.09
C GLY A 112 -4.24 -4.32 26.13
N ARG A 113 -2.99 -4.69 25.89
CA ARG A 113 -1.84 -4.36 26.76
C ARG A 113 -1.68 -2.87 27.01
N TYR A 114 -2.04 -2.03 26.03
CA TYR A 114 -1.91 -0.58 26.06
C TYR A 114 -3.16 0.15 26.58
N VAL A 115 -4.22 -0.59 26.95
CA VAL A 115 -5.38 -0.04 27.64
C VAL A 115 -5.16 -0.15 29.16
N ASN A 116 -5.57 -1.28 29.76
CA ASN A 116 -5.31 -1.58 31.18
C ASN A 116 -4.62 -2.96 31.36
N GLY A 117 -4.20 -3.59 30.27
CA GLY A 117 -3.41 -4.82 30.31
C GLY A 117 -4.12 -6.04 30.90
N HIS A 118 -5.45 -6.09 30.90
CA HIS A 118 -6.18 -7.23 31.45
C HIS A 118 -5.92 -8.55 30.69
N GLY A 119 -5.60 -8.49 29.39
CA GLY A 119 -5.19 -9.67 28.61
C GLY A 119 -3.82 -10.23 29.04
N ILE A 120 -2.79 -9.38 29.13
CA ILE A 120 -1.44 -9.80 29.56
C ILE A 120 -1.40 -10.17 31.06
N GLY A 121 -2.19 -9.47 31.89
CA GLY A 121 -2.35 -9.81 33.30
C GLY A 121 -3.00 -11.19 33.50
N HIS A 122 -3.86 -11.63 32.58
CA HIS A 122 -4.39 -12.99 32.57
C HIS A 122 -3.28 -14.01 32.26
N PHE A 123 -2.51 -13.80 31.19
CA PHE A 123 -1.36 -14.64 30.83
C PHE A 123 -0.38 -14.81 32.01
N ASN A 124 0.08 -13.71 32.61
CA ASN A 124 1.05 -13.74 33.71
C ASN A 124 0.55 -14.56 34.92
N LYS A 125 -0.75 -14.46 35.24
CA LYS A 125 -1.35 -15.23 36.34
C LYS A 125 -1.37 -16.73 36.03
N THR A 126 -1.73 -17.10 34.79
CA THR A 126 -1.76 -18.50 34.37
C THR A 126 -0.37 -19.11 34.26
N LEU A 127 0.62 -18.35 33.78
CA LEU A 127 2.01 -18.79 33.72
C LEU A 127 2.56 -19.07 35.11
N ALA A 128 2.41 -18.13 36.05
CA ALA A 128 2.87 -18.30 37.43
C ALA A 128 2.21 -19.50 38.14
N ALA A 129 0.94 -19.77 37.84
CA ALA A 129 0.24 -20.93 38.38
C ALA A 129 0.79 -22.25 37.82
N GLU A 130 1.08 -22.31 36.52
CA GLU A 130 1.71 -23.48 35.89
C GLU A 130 3.15 -23.69 36.37
N GLU A 131 3.95 -22.63 36.49
CA GLU A 131 5.32 -22.69 37.02
C GLU A 131 5.34 -23.21 38.46
N ALA A 132 4.41 -22.76 39.30
CA ALA A 132 4.29 -23.23 40.68
C ALA A 132 3.85 -24.71 40.77
N ALA A 133 3.12 -25.21 39.77
CA ALA A 133 2.66 -26.59 39.71
C ALA A 133 3.68 -27.55 39.08
N LEU A 134 4.71 -27.03 38.40
CA LEU A 134 5.68 -27.84 37.67
C LEU A 134 6.68 -28.51 38.63
N THR A 135 6.69 -29.84 38.65
CA THR A 135 7.64 -30.58 39.51
C THR A 135 9.03 -30.67 38.87
N VAL A 136 10.07 -30.83 39.70
CA VAL A 136 11.46 -31.05 39.24
C VAL A 136 11.57 -32.27 38.31
N SER A 137 10.76 -33.32 38.54
CA SER A 137 10.73 -34.51 37.70
C SER A 137 10.12 -34.27 36.32
N GLU A 138 9.17 -33.35 36.20
CA GLU A 138 8.56 -32.99 34.92
C GLU A 138 9.42 -32.02 34.13
N ALA A 139 10.02 -31.03 34.81
CA ALA A 139 10.95 -30.09 34.20
C ALA A 139 12.19 -30.80 33.62
N SER A 140 12.72 -31.81 34.33
CA SER A 140 13.84 -32.64 33.84
C SER A 140 13.49 -33.54 32.65
N LYS A 141 12.20 -33.75 32.37
CA LYS A 141 11.70 -34.43 31.16
C LYS A 141 11.38 -33.45 30.02
N GLY A 142 11.73 -32.18 30.17
CA GLY A 142 11.54 -31.15 29.15
C GLY A 142 10.17 -30.49 29.15
N LYS A 143 9.31 -30.72 30.17
CA LYS A 143 8.04 -30.01 30.31
C LYS A 143 8.30 -28.56 30.73
N THR A 144 7.72 -27.61 30.00
CA THR A 144 7.82 -26.17 30.26
C THR A 144 6.45 -25.62 30.59
N ALA A 145 6.39 -24.64 31.52
CA ALA A 145 5.19 -23.86 31.76
C ALA A 145 5.00 -22.88 30.62
N LEU A 146 3.79 -22.82 30.06
CA LEU A 146 3.46 -21.95 28.92
C LEU A 146 2.42 -20.91 29.29
N GLY A 147 1.62 -21.15 30.34
CA GLY A 147 0.45 -20.36 30.64
C GLY A 147 -0.51 -20.28 29.44
N HIS A 148 -1.45 -19.34 29.52
CA HIS A 148 -2.34 -19.07 28.40
C HIS A 148 -1.67 -18.12 27.41
N TYR A 149 -0.72 -18.68 26.66
CA TYR A 149 0.28 -17.94 25.88
C TYR A 149 -0.27 -17.21 24.64
N ALA A 150 -1.50 -17.48 24.18
CA ALA A 150 -2.04 -16.90 22.95
C ALA A 150 -3.39 -16.21 23.17
N ALA A 151 -3.61 -15.09 22.48
CA ALA A 151 -4.87 -14.36 22.48
C ALA A 151 -5.19 -13.84 21.07
N ILE A 152 -6.47 -13.86 20.70
CA ILE A 152 -7.00 -13.36 19.44
C ILE A 152 -7.64 -11.98 19.63
N GLY A 153 -7.31 -11.03 18.76
CA GLY A 153 -7.92 -9.72 18.71
C GLY A 153 -9.34 -9.82 18.18
N LEU A 154 -10.33 -9.37 18.96
CA LEU A 154 -11.73 -9.52 18.54
C LEU A 154 -12.15 -8.48 17.50
N ARG A 155 -11.28 -7.51 17.17
CA ARG A 155 -11.49 -6.53 16.11
C ARG A 155 -11.13 -7.07 14.73
N ASP A 156 -9.92 -7.63 14.60
CA ASP A 156 -9.30 -8.01 13.33
C ASP A 156 -8.93 -9.51 13.24
N LEU A 157 -9.20 -10.30 14.28
CA LEU A 157 -8.90 -11.72 14.39
C LEU A 157 -7.41 -12.06 14.28
N SER A 158 -6.54 -11.07 14.44
CA SER A 158 -5.10 -11.29 14.54
C SER A 158 -4.75 -11.99 15.86
N VAL A 159 -3.78 -12.91 15.83
CA VAL A 159 -3.42 -13.70 17.02
C VAL A 159 -2.07 -13.28 17.53
N TRP A 160 -2.00 -12.90 18.81
CA TRP A 160 -0.77 -12.58 19.51
C TRP A 160 -0.33 -13.74 20.40
N CYS A 161 0.98 -14.04 20.40
CA CYS A 161 1.58 -14.96 21.37
C CYS A 161 2.51 -14.21 22.33
N TYR A 162 2.23 -14.32 23.64
CA TYR A 162 2.98 -13.67 24.72
C TYR A 162 4.39 -14.26 24.92
N HIS A 163 4.62 -15.54 24.63
CA HIS A 163 5.99 -16.08 24.61
C HIS A 163 6.76 -15.65 23.36
N CYS A 164 6.10 -15.63 22.20
CA CYS A 164 6.74 -15.20 20.96
C CYS A 164 7.01 -13.71 20.89
N GLN A 165 6.26 -12.94 21.68
CA GLN A 165 6.20 -11.48 21.60
C GLN A 165 5.93 -10.98 20.17
N SER A 166 5.10 -11.72 19.43
CA SER A 166 4.76 -11.40 18.04
C SER A 166 3.34 -11.83 17.69
N TYR A 167 2.85 -11.33 16.56
CA TYR A 167 1.70 -11.91 15.89
C TYR A 167 2.08 -13.25 15.28
N VAL A 168 1.17 -14.23 15.36
CA VAL A 168 1.48 -15.62 15.01
C VAL A 168 0.35 -16.34 14.28
N THR A 169 0.71 -17.40 13.55
CA THR A 169 -0.21 -18.38 12.98
C THR A 169 0.25 -19.82 13.25
N SER A 170 -0.65 -20.80 13.15
CA SER A 170 -0.36 -22.23 13.08
C SER A 170 -1.61 -22.99 12.60
N PRO A 171 -1.50 -24.24 12.12
CA PRO A 171 -2.68 -25.03 11.73
C PRO A 171 -3.71 -25.25 12.85
N ARG A 172 -3.31 -25.16 14.13
CA ARG A 172 -4.23 -25.21 15.29
C ARG A 172 -4.88 -23.85 15.52
N ILE A 173 -4.10 -22.77 15.44
CA ILE A 173 -4.60 -21.40 15.58
C ILE A 173 -5.56 -21.06 14.44
N GLU A 174 -5.27 -21.46 13.20
CA GLU A 174 -6.13 -21.23 12.03
C GLU A 174 -7.51 -21.87 12.18
N ARG A 175 -7.62 -23.04 12.84
CA ARG A 175 -8.92 -23.65 13.15
C ARG A 175 -9.75 -22.80 14.11
N LEU A 176 -9.10 -22.18 15.09
CA LEU A 176 -9.75 -21.28 16.06
C LEU A 176 -10.13 -19.94 15.42
N VAL A 177 -9.25 -19.39 14.60
CA VAL A 177 -9.52 -18.17 13.81
C VAL A 177 -10.72 -18.43 12.91
N LYS A 178 -10.74 -19.53 12.15
CA LYS A 178 -11.86 -19.91 11.27
C LYS A 178 -13.17 -20.04 12.06
N ARG A 179 -13.13 -20.63 13.25
CA ARG A 179 -14.33 -20.71 14.09
C ARG A 179 -14.80 -19.35 14.59
N CYS A 180 -13.87 -18.47 14.99
CA CYS A 180 -14.19 -17.09 15.33
C CYS A 180 -14.77 -16.34 14.14
N GLU A 181 -14.27 -16.58 12.92
CA GLU A 181 -14.83 -16.04 11.67
C GLU A 181 -16.26 -16.53 11.44
N GLU A 182 -16.53 -17.84 11.58
CA GLU A 182 -17.88 -18.41 11.45
C GLU A 182 -18.86 -17.80 12.46
N ILE A 183 -18.42 -17.58 13.70
CA ILE A 183 -19.24 -16.98 14.76
C ILE A 183 -19.50 -15.50 14.48
N LYS A 184 -18.47 -14.76 14.06
CA LYS A 184 -18.51 -13.31 13.88
C LYS A 184 -19.16 -12.89 12.56
N PHE A 185 -19.04 -13.71 11.53
CA PHE A 185 -19.46 -13.39 10.17
C PHE A 185 -20.49 -14.37 9.58
N GLY A 186 -20.83 -15.45 10.29
CA GLY A 186 -21.80 -16.48 9.87
C GLY A 186 -21.18 -17.62 9.04
N GLU A 187 -21.81 -18.80 9.04
CA GLU A 187 -21.38 -19.94 8.20
C GLU A 187 -21.65 -19.67 6.70
N LYS A 188 -20.62 -19.75 5.86
CA LYS A 188 -20.79 -19.86 4.41
C LYS A 188 -21.12 -21.31 4.04
N LYS A 189 -22.35 -21.59 3.61
CA LYS A 189 -22.72 -22.90 3.04
C LYS A 189 -22.11 -23.07 1.64
N THR A 190 -21.28 -24.09 1.47
CA THR A 190 -20.89 -24.66 0.17
C THR A 190 -22.10 -25.33 -0.48
N GLY A 191 -22.27 -25.12 -1.79
CA GLY A 191 -23.51 -25.39 -2.52
C GLY A 191 -23.92 -26.86 -2.68
N GLU A 192 -25.24 -27.02 -2.86
CA GLU A 192 -25.98 -27.96 -3.73
C GLU A 192 -27.33 -28.32 -3.07
N GLY A 193 -28.45 -28.09 -3.78
CA GLY A 193 -29.81 -28.52 -3.38
C GLY A 193 -30.72 -27.38 -2.89
N GLY A 194 -31.90 -27.23 -3.52
CA GLY A 194 -32.76 -26.04 -3.45
C GLY A 194 -33.82 -25.99 -2.35
N MET A 195 -34.54 -24.83 -2.35
CA MET A 195 -35.70 -24.41 -1.54
C MET A 195 -35.40 -24.25 -0.03
N GLU A 196 -35.79 -23.20 0.68
CA GLU A 196 -36.62 -22.02 0.45
C GLU A 196 -36.16 -20.99 1.52
N VAL A 197 -36.13 -19.71 1.19
CA VAL A 197 -35.60 -18.64 2.07
C VAL A 197 -36.63 -18.29 3.13
N GLU A 198 -36.36 -18.61 4.40
CA GLU A 198 -37.01 -17.90 5.51
C GLU A 198 -36.22 -16.63 5.82
N LYS A 199 -36.87 -15.49 5.52
CA LYS A 199 -36.39 -14.13 5.76
C LYS A 199 -36.32 -13.86 7.26
N SER A 200 -35.21 -13.28 7.72
CA SER A 200 -35.18 -12.49 8.94
C SER A 200 -35.40 -11.02 8.59
N ASP A 201 -36.41 -10.42 9.20
CA ASP A 201 -36.87 -9.04 9.00
C ASP A 201 -35.86 -8.01 9.53
N ASP A 202 -34.85 -7.70 8.73
CA ASP A 202 -34.15 -6.41 8.80
C ASP A 202 -34.39 -5.69 7.47
N GLU A 203 -35.38 -4.79 7.44
CA GLU A 203 -35.86 -4.05 6.26
C GLU A 203 -34.86 -2.98 5.78
N SER A 204 -33.60 -3.34 5.60
CA SER A 204 -32.67 -2.56 4.76
C SER A 204 -32.74 -3.12 3.34
N PRO A 205 -33.21 -2.36 2.33
CA PRO A 205 -33.35 -2.89 0.97
C PRO A 205 -32.01 -3.39 0.45
N ALA A 206 -32.01 -4.60 -0.13
CA ALA A 206 -30.83 -5.18 -0.75
C ALA A 206 -30.19 -4.18 -1.74
N LEU A 207 -28.86 -4.09 -1.74
CA LEU A 207 -28.13 -3.28 -2.72
C LEU A 207 -28.40 -3.85 -4.11
N GLU A 208 -29.09 -3.08 -4.95
CA GLU A 208 -29.46 -3.48 -6.31
C GLU A 208 -28.69 -2.65 -7.34
N LYS A 209 -28.20 -3.32 -8.39
CA LYS A 209 -27.60 -2.66 -9.55
C LYS A 209 -28.60 -1.70 -10.19
N GLY A 210 -28.16 -0.48 -10.46
CA GLY A 210 -29.02 0.62 -10.94
C GLY A 210 -29.71 1.42 -9.82
N GLY A 211 -29.65 0.94 -8.56
CA GLY A 211 -30.14 1.68 -7.41
C GLY A 211 -29.19 2.82 -7.00
N ALA A 212 -29.73 3.87 -6.38
CA ALA A 212 -28.92 4.91 -5.74
C ALA A 212 -28.17 4.35 -4.52
N MET A 213 -26.96 4.85 -4.26
CA MET A 213 -26.23 4.61 -3.02
C MET A 213 -27.05 5.17 -1.85
N LYS A 214 -27.39 4.30 -0.90
CA LYS A 214 -28.15 4.62 0.31
C LYS A 214 -27.27 4.44 1.55
N ASP A 215 -27.71 5.00 2.67
CA ASP A 215 -27.10 4.80 3.99
C ASP A 215 -25.61 5.18 4.08
N VAL A 216 -25.19 6.09 3.20
CA VAL A 216 -23.86 6.69 3.19
C VAL A 216 -24.04 8.21 3.32
N PRO A 217 -23.28 8.90 4.19
CA PRO A 217 -23.37 10.35 4.27
C PRO A 217 -23.03 11.02 2.94
N TRP A 218 -23.77 12.07 2.55
CA TRP A 218 -23.52 12.78 1.29
C TRP A 218 -22.07 13.29 1.17
N LYS A 219 -21.42 13.62 2.30
CA LYS A 219 -20.02 14.03 2.34
C LYS A 219 -19.07 12.90 1.93
N SER A 220 -19.40 11.65 2.23
CA SER A 220 -18.66 10.49 1.77
C SER A 220 -18.93 10.22 0.28
N MET A 221 -20.13 10.55 -0.21
CA MET A 221 -20.51 10.43 -1.62
C MET A 221 -19.86 11.50 -2.52
N HIS A 222 -19.65 12.71 -1.98
CA HIS A 222 -19.33 13.90 -2.77
C HIS A 222 -18.08 14.64 -2.31
N GLY A 223 -17.54 14.33 -1.13
CA GLY A 223 -16.48 15.09 -0.45
C GLY A 223 -17.04 16.26 0.38
N PHE A 224 -16.29 16.72 1.37
CA PHE A 224 -16.76 17.75 2.30
C PHE A 224 -16.84 19.17 1.69
N MET A 225 -16.22 19.41 0.54
CA MET A 225 -16.36 20.63 -0.26
C MET A 225 -17.33 20.44 -1.45
N GLY A 226 -18.00 19.30 -1.53
CA GLY A 226 -19.07 19.04 -2.50
C GLY A 226 -20.39 19.70 -2.10
N SER A 227 -21.46 19.34 -2.81
CA SER A 227 -22.81 19.81 -2.54
C SER A 227 -23.74 18.69 -2.05
N PRO A 228 -24.60 18.93 -1.06
CA PRO A 228 -25.69 18.01 -0.70
C PRO A 228 -26.80 17.94 -1.77
N ASP A 229 -26.85 18.90 -2.71
CA ASP A 229 -27.85 18.94 -3.80
C ASP A 229 -27.47 18.05 -5.01
N TRP A 230 -26.30 17.42 -4.96
CA TRP A 230 -25.88 16.48 -5.98
C TRP A 230 -26.59 15.15 -5.81
N ASP A 231 -26.95 14.53 -6.93
CA ASP A 231 -27.61 13.24 -6.92
C ASP A 231 -26.65 12.19 -6.35
N PRO A 232 -27.11 11.27 -5.48
CA PRO A 232 -26.29 10.17 -4.99
C PRO A 232 -25.73 9.32 -6.14
N PRO A 233 -24.53 8.73 -6.00
CA PRO A 233 -23.99 7.78 -6.98
C PRO A 233 -24.92 6.58 -7.15
N VAL A 234 -24.97 6.03 -8.36
CA VAL A 234 -25.71 4.81 -8.70
C VAL A 234 -24.81 3.59 -8.57
N ILE A 235 -25.33 2.50 -8.02
CA ILE A 235 -24.63 1.22 -7.91
C ILE A 235 -24.52 0.61 -9.30
N ALA A 236 -23.30 0.53 -9.84
CA ALA A 236 -23.02 -0.03 -11.15
C ALA A 236 -22.76 -1.54 -11.07
N THR A 237 -22.07 -1.99 -10.03
CA THR A 237 -21.78 -3.41 -9.80
C THR A 237 -21.91 -3.74 -8.33
N VAL A 238 -22.62 -4.82 -8.01
CA VAL A 238 -22.77 -5.33 -6.64
C VAL A 238 -21.76 -6.45 -6.45
N CYS A 239 -20.81 -6.28 -5.52
CA CYS A 239 -19.85 -7.31 -5.19
C CYS A 239 -19.51 -7.26 -3.69
N ASP A 240 -19.94 -8.29 -2.96
CA ASP A 240 -19.73 -8.39 -1.52
C ASP A 240 -18.31 -8.83 -1.12
N SER A 241 -17.48 -9.24 -2.10
CA SER A 241 -16.06 -9.47 -1.87
C SER A 241 -15.35 -8.17 -1.49
N GLU A 242 -14.29 -8.28 -0.69
CA GLU A 242 -13.39 -7.16 -0.43
C GLU A 242 -12.69 -6.75 -1.72
N ALA A 243 -12.54 -5.44 -1.95
CA ALA A 243 -11.83 -4.93 -3.12
C ALA A 243 -10.37 -5.38 -3.09
N ARG A 244 -9.70 -5.31 -1.94
CA ARG A 244 -8.33 -5.81 -1.81
C ARG A 244 -8.11 -6.60 -0.52
N PRO A 245 -8.32 -7.93 -0.54
CA PRO A 245 -8.11 -8.78 0.63
C PRO A 245 -6.71 -8.61 1.24
N GLY A 246 -6.64 -8.64 2.57
CA GLY A 246 -5.37 -8.49 3.31
C GLY A 246 -4.92 -7.03 3.52
N TYR A 247 -5.72 -6.05 3.11
CA TYR A 247 -5.49 -4.63 3.38
C TYR A 247 -6.74 -3.98 3.97
N ARG A 248 -6.59 -2.81 4.61
CA ARG A 248 -7.75 -1.98 4.98
C ARG A 248 -8.44 -1.53 3.69
N THR A 249 -9.62 -2.07 3.42
CA THR A 249 -10.33 -1.85 2.16
C THR A 249 -11.85 -1.85 2.37
N MET A 250 -12.59 -1.56 1.31
CA MET A 250 -14.05 -1.59 1.28
C MET A 250 -14.51 -2.79 0.44
N ARG A 251 -15.81 -3.09 0.48
CA ARG A 251 -16.42 -4.02 -0.49
C ARG A 251 -16.19 -3.51 -1.92
N ALA A 252 -16.06 -4.45 -2.85
CA ALA A 252 -15.78 -4.22 -4.25
C ALA A 252 -17.00 -3.76 -5.07
N HIS A 253 -18.06 -3.26 -4.42
CA HIS A 253 -19.14 -2.58 -5.12
C HIS A 253 -18.58 -1.40 -5.92
N GLU A 254 -19.06 -1.24 -7.15
CA GLU A 254 -18.70 -0.13 -8.01
C GLU A 254 -19.89 0.80 -8.15
N TYR A 255 -19.59 2.10 -8.17
CA TYR A 255 -20.59 3.15 -8.25
C TYR A 255 -20.24 4.12 -9.36
N LEU A 256 -21.27 4.79 -9.88
CA LEU A 256 -21.17 5.82 -10.91
C LEU A 256 -22.01 7.03 -10.52
N ASP A 257 -21.41 8.20 -10.50
CA ASP A 257 -22.13 9.46 -10.39
C ASP A 257 -23.09 9.62 -11.58
N THR A 258 -24.26 10.23 -11.37
CA THR A 258 -25.14 10.61 -12.47
C THR A 258 -24.41 11.57 -13.40
N GLN A 259 -24.78 11.62 -14.69
CA GLN A 259 -24.11 12.50 -15.65
C GLN A 259 -24.12 13.99 -15.21
N ARG A 260 -25.19 14.41 -14.54
CA ARG A 260 -25.34 15.75 -13.96
C ARG A 260 -24.33 15.96 -12.82
N THR A 261 -24.31 15.06 -11.84
CA THR A 261 -23.39 15.12 -10.69
C THR A 261 -21.93 15.03 -11.15
N LEU A 262 -21.61 14.12 -12.06
CA LEU A 262 -20.26 13.94 -12.61
C LEU A 262 -19.74 15.23 -13.25
N ARG A 263 -20.52 15.87 -14.13
CA ARG A 263 -20.14 17.14 -14.76
C ARG A 263 -19.94 18.25 -13.73
N ALA A 264 -20.81 18.36 -12.73
CA ALA A 264 -20.67 19.35 -11.67
C ALA A 264 -19.40 19.13 -10.84
N LYS A 265 -19.10 17.88 -10.47
CA LYS A 265 -17.87 17.50 -9.76
C LYS A 265 -16.62 17.79 -10.59
N VAL A 266 -16.64 17.45 -11.88
CA VAL A 266 -15.52 17.72 -12.79
C VAL A 266 -15.29 19.23 -12.98
N ALA A 267 -16.35 20.03 -13.13
CA ALA A 267 -16.23 21.49 -13.21
C ALA A 267 -15.61 22.08 -11.93
N LEU A 268 -15.99 21.57 -10.75
CA LEU A 268 -15.38 21.96 -9.48
C LEU A 268 -13.89 21.59 -9.45
N LEU A 269 -13.54 20.36 -9.81
CA LEU A 269 -12.15 19.90 -9.87
C LEU A 269 -11.32 20.73 -10.86
N ALA A 270 -11.83 21.03 -12.05
CA ALA A 270 -11.19 21.91 -13.02
C ALA A 270 -10.94 23.31 -12.44
N SER A 271 -11.88 23.85 -11.66
CA SER A 271 -11.69 25.14 -10.98
C SER A 271 -10.55 25.11 -9.95
N TRP A 272 -10.34 23.98 -9.27
CA TRP A 272 -9.23 23.81 -8.33
C TRP A 272 -7.91 23.64 -9.06
N ILE A 273 -7.87 22.82 -10.12
CA ILE A 273 -6.68 22.62 -10.95
C ILE A 273 -6.16 23.96 -11.50
N ARG A 274 -7.05 24.84 -11.98
CA ARG A 274 -6.65 26.19 -12.46
C ARG A 274 -6.03 27.09 -11.39
N LYS A 275 -6.35 26.86 -10.11
CA LYS A 275 -5.97 27.74 -9.00
C LYS A 275 -4.88 27.15 -8.10
N ALA A 276 -4.66 25.84 -8.17
CA ALA A 276 -3.69 25.13 -7.35
C ALA A 276 -2.28 25.62 -7.67
N ARG A 277 -1.50 25.92 -6.63
CA ARG A 277 -0.08 26.30 -6.79
C ARG A 277 0.81 25.07 -6.87
N SER A 278 0.34 23.93 -6.37
CA SER A 278 1.08 22.67 -6.34
C SER A 278 0.10 21.51 -6.38
N ALA A 279 -0.39 21.23 -7.59
CA ALA A 279 -1.24 20.09 -7.88
C ALA A 279 -0.42 18.83 -8.17
N VAL A 280 -0.73 17.74 -7.48
CA VAL A 280 -0.12 16.42 -7.66
C VAL A 280 -1.17 15.38 -8.06
N VAL A 281 -0.82 14.49 -8.97
CA VAL A 281 -1.59 13.26 -9.24
C VAL A 281 -1.00 12.14 -8.42
N TYR A 282 -1.86 11.36 -7.77
CA TYR A 282 -1.52 10.11 -7.11
C TYR A 282 -2.28 8.98 -7.78
N SER A 283 -1.60 8.01 -8.39
CA SER A 283 -2.25 6.97 -9.20
C SER A 283 -2.00 5.56 -8.67
N GLY A 284 -3.04 4.73 -8.74
CA GLY A 284 -2.98 3.29 -8.54
C GLY A 284 -3.34 2.51 -9.81
N ALA A 285 -3.45 1.19 -9.72
CA ALA A 285 -3.62 0.30 -10.86
C ALA A 285 -4.89 0.58 -11.70
N GLY A 286 -5.92 1.18 -11.08
CA GLY A 286 -7.19 1.50 -11.73
C GLY A 286 -7.05 2.43 -12.93
N ILE A 287 -6.06 3.33 -12.96
CA ILE A 287 -5.82 4.24 -14.11
C ILE A 287 -5.38 3.48 -15.38
N SER A 288 -4.83 2.27 -15.22
CA SER A 288 -4.26 1.46 -16.30
C SER A 288 -5.21 0.37 -16.80
N THR A 289 -6.40 0.23 -16.20
CA THR A 289 -7.38 -0.83 -16.54
C THR A 289 -7.85 -0.79 -17.99
N ALA A 290 -8.12 0.41 -18.53
CA ALA A 290 -8.49 0.58 -19.94
C ALA A 290 -7.35 0.20 -20.93
N ALA A 291 -6.10 0.14 -20.47
CA ALA A 291 -4.97 -0.34 -21.27
C ALA A 291 -4.85 -1.89 -21.26
N GLY A 292 -5.78 -2.59 -20.63
CA GLY A 292 -5.76 -4.06 -20.51
C GLY A 292 -4.87 -4.58 -19.38
N ILE A 293 -4.40 -3.70 -18.48
CA ILE A 293 -3.65 -4.08 -17.27
C ILE A 293 -4.65 -4.23 -16.13
N GLY A 294 -4.78 -5.45 -15.58
CA GLY A 294 -5.68 -5.70 -14.46
C GLY A 294 -5.31 -4.91 -13.21
N ASP A 295 -6.31 -4.51 -12.43
CA ASP A 295 -6.11 -3.95 -11.10
C ASP A 295 -6.32 -5.02 -10.01
N TYR A 296 -6.19 -4.59 -8.75
CA TYR A 296 -6.42 -5.46 -7.59
C TYR A 296 -7.85 -5.38 -7.06
N ALA A 297 -8.54 -4.25 -7.30
CA ALA A 297 -9.81 -3.88 -6.67
C ALA A 297 -11.05 -4.42 -7.40
N SER A 298 -10.94 -4.62 -8.71
CA SER A 298 -12.06 -4.92 -9.58
C SER A 298 -12.21 -6.43 -9.78
N VAL A 299 -12.74 -7.10 -8.76
CA VAL A 299 -12.84 -8.57 -8.68
C VAL A 299 -14.11 -9.14 -9.32
N ALA A 300 -15.16 -8.34 -9.46
CA ALA A 300 -16.45 -8.75 -10.03
C ALA A 300 -16.36 -9.08 -11.53
N ASP A 301 -17.16 -10.05 -11.98
CA ASP A 301 -17.19 -10.48 -13.39
C ASP A 301 -17.78 -9.42 -14.32
N ASP A 302 -18.80 -8.68 -13.86
CA ASP A 302 -19.44 -7.58 -14.57
C ASP A 302 -18.87 -6.20 -14.17
N SER A 303 -17.63 -6.16 -13.69
CA SER A 303 -16.94 -4.92 -13.33
C SER A 303 -16.89 -3.94 -14.51
N VAL A 304 -17.21 -2.67 -14.22
CA VAL A 304 -17.09 -1.53 -15.12
C VAL A 304 -15.63 -1.32 -15.54
N ALA A 305 -14.66 -1.56 -14.67
CA ALA A 305 -13.24 -1.45 -14.98
C ALA A 305 -12.77 -2.45 -16.07
N ARG A 306 -13.52 -3.54 -16.27
CA ARG A 306 -13.22 -4.60 -17.25
C ARG A 306 -13.91 -4.39 -18.60
N THR A 307 -14.59 -3.27 -18.83
CA THR A 307 -15.35 -3.01 -20.08
C THR A 307 -14.48 -2.72 -21.33
N GLY A 308 -13.15 -2.89 -21.23
CA GLY A 308 -12.18 -2.84 -22.34
C GLY A 308 -11.70 -4.22 -22.83
N THR A 309 -10.75 -4.22 -23.77
CA THR A 309 -10.23 -5.39 -24.52
C THR A 309 -10.15 -6.68 -23.69
N LYS A 310 -10.91 -7.72 -24.07
CA LYS A 310 -10.87 -9.07 -23.43
C LYS A 310 -9.50 -9.76 -23.51
N LEU A 311 -8.57 -9.21 -24.30
CA LEU A 311 -7.22 -9.71 -24.46
C LEU A 311 -6.36 -9.15 -23.33
N LYS A 312 -5.90 -10.02 -22.41
CA LYS A 312 -4.81 -9.70 -21.50
C LYS A 312 -3.57 -9.36 -22.34
N LEU A 313 -3.26 -8.07 -22.46
CA LEU A 313 -2.03 -7.62 -23.10
C LEU A 313 -0.85 -7.88 -22.16
N LEU A 314 0.33 -8.12 -22.73
CA LEU A 314 1.56 -8.12 -21.94
C LEU A 314 1.76 -6.69 -21.39
N PRO A 315 1.89 -6.48 -20.07
CA PRO A 315 1.93 -5.14 -19.51
C PRO A 315 3.01 -4.23 -20.10
N MET A 316 4.15 -4.79 -20.50
CA MET A 316 5.23 -4.05 -21.18
C MET A 316 4.87 -3.55 -22.58
N THR A 317 3.86 -4.13 -23.23
CA THR A 317 3.38 -3.72 -24.56
C THR A 317 2.13 -2.83 -24.53
N ALA A 318 1.62 -2.55 -23.32
CA ALA A 318 0.47 -1.69 -23.15
C ALA A 318 0.78 -0.26 -23.62
N SER A 319 -0.26 0.37 -24.19
CA SER A 319 -0.25 1.80 -24.54
C SER A 319 -0.92 2.61 -23.43
N PRO A 320 -0.55 3.89 -23.25
CA PRO A 320 -1.18 4.74 -22.25
C PRO A 320 -2.70 4.89 -22.46
N THR A 321 -3.45 4.96 -21.37
CA THR A 321 -4.89 5.29 -21.42
C THR A 321 -5.12 6.77 -21.71
N LEU A 322 -6.37 7.16 -21.97
CA LEU A 322 -6.74 8.57 -22.13
C LEU A 322 -6.35 9.38 -20.87
N SER A 323 -6.60 8.83 -19.68
CA SER A 323 -6.21 9.46 -18.41
C SER A 323 -4.72 9.79 -18.35
N HIS A 324 -3.86 8.86 -18.76
CA HIS A 324 -2.41 9.10 -18.79
C HIS A 324 -2.03 10.25 -19.73
N CYS A 325 -2.64 10.28 -20.91
CA CYS A 325 -2.41 11.30 -21.91
C CYS A 325 -2.88 12.68 -21.44
N VAL A 326 -4.08 12.77 -20.84
CA VAL A 326 -4.62 14.03 -20.33
C VAL A 326 -3.79 14.56 -19.16
N VAL A 327 -3.39 13.73 -18.19
CA VAL A 327 -2.49 14.17 -17.10
C VAL A 327 -1.19 14.75 -17.65
N THR A 328 -0.65 14.12 -18.70
CA THR A 328 0.55 14.61 -19.39
C THR A 328 0.33 15.97 -20.05
N GLN A 329 -0.80 16.16 -20.73
CA GLN A 329 -1.13 17.44 -21.37
C GLN A 329 -1.41 18.54 -20.34
N LEU A 330 -2.03 18.20 -19.20
CA LEU A 330 -2.22 19.11 -18.08
C LEU A 330 -0.89 19.54 -17.46
N HIS A 331 0.09 18.64 -17.35
CA HIS A 331 1.44 19.03 -16.94
C HIS A 331 2.10 19.95 -17.97
N ALA A 332 2.02 19.62 -19.26
CA ALA A 332 2.56 20.48 -20.31
C ALA A 332 1.92 21.89 -20.33
N ALA A 333 0.66 22.00 -19.88
CA ALA A 333 -0.05 23.26 -19.70
C ALA A 333 0.26 23.97 -18.35
N GLY A 334 1.12 23.41 -17.49
CA GLY A 334 1.47 23.96 -16.18
C GLY A 334 0.37 23.84 -15.12
N LEU A 335 -0.61 22.97 -15.33
CA LEU A 335 -1.76 22.78 -14.44
C LEU A 335 -1.55 21.66 -13.42
N ILE A 336 -0.80 20.62 -13.79
CA ILE A 336 -0.36 19.53 -12.90
C ILE A 336 1.16 19.63 -12.77
N HIS A 337 1.67 19.56 -11.55
CA HIS A 337 3.07 19.89 -11.26
C HIS A 337 3.91 18.65 -10.93
N HIS A 338 3.26 17.55 -10.52
CA HIS A 338 3.95 16.32 -10.16
C HIS A 338 3.03 15.10 -10.24
N TRP A 339 3.65 13.93 -10.34
CA TRP A 339 2.95 12.65 -10.35
C TRP A 339 3.62 11.64 -9.40
N ILE A 340 2.88 11.19 -8.39
CA ILE A 340 3.23 10.06 -7.53
C ILE A 340 2.56 8.80 -8.09
N GLN A 341 3.37 7.91 -8.65
CA GLN A 341 2.93 6.70 -9.36
C GLN A 341 3.18 5.47 -8.47
N GLN A 342 2.12 4.74 -8.13
CA GLN A 342 2.26 3.46 -7.43
C GLN A 342 2.51 2.27 -8.37
N ASN A 343 2.10 2.41 -9.63
CA ASN A 343 2.22 1.35 -10.63
C ASN A 343 3.64 1.31 -11.19
N HIS A 344 3.99 0.17 -11.79
CA HIS A 344 5.31 -0.09 -12.35
C HIS A 344 5.36 0.01 -13.88
N ASP A 345 4.21 0.29 -14.50
CA ASP A 345 3.90 0.02 -15.90
C ASP A 345 4.57 0.94 -16.93
N GLY A 346 5.10 2.09 -16.50
CA GLY A 346 5.74 3.07 -17.37
C GLY A 346 4.77 3.81 -18.31
N LEU A 347 3.45 3.66 -18.12
CA LEU A 347 2.45 4.30 -18.97
C LEU A 347 2.45 5.84 -18.91
N PRO A 348 2.71 6.49 -17.76
CA PRO A 348 2.89 7.94 -17.72
C PRO A 348 3.99 8.41 -18.67
N GLN A 349 5.15 7.76 -18.65
CA GLN A 349 6.29 8.15 -19.48
C GLN A 349 6.03 7.83 -20.95
N LYS A 350 5.40 6.68 -21.26
CA LYS A 350 4.94 6.38 -22.63
C LYS A 350 3.94 7.42 -23.16
N ALA A 351 3.16 8.06 -22.29
CA ALA A 351 2.29 9.19 -22.65
C ALA A 351 3.04 10.50 -22.90
N GLY A 352 4.33 10.56 -22.55
CA GLY A 352 5.21 11.73 -22.65
C GLY A 352 5.40 12.49 -21.34
N PHE A 353 4.98 11.92 -20.19
CA PHE A 353 5.17 12.59 -18.90
C PHE A 353 6.66 12.63 -18.53
N PRO A 354 7.20 13.80 -18.15
CA PRO A 354 8.64 13.97 -17.95
C PRO A 354 9.17 13.21 -16.73
N GLN A 355 10.28 12.48 -16.89
CA GLN A 355 10.85 11.62 -15.84
C GLN A 355 11.25 12.40 -14.57
N GLN A 356 11.70 13.65 -14.71
CA GLN A 356 12.07 14.51 -13.59
C GLN A 356 10.87 15.04 -12.79
N HIS A 357 9.64 14.75 -13.19
CA HIS A 357 8.42 15.16 -12.49
C HIS A 357 7.55 13.98 -12.04
N ILE A 358 8.06 12.74 -12.08
CA ILE A 358 7.35 11.54 -11.64
C ILE A 358 8.12 10.78 -10.56
N ASN A 359 7.42 10.40 -9.50
CA ASN A 359 7.92 9.62 -8.38
C ASN A 359 7.32 8.21 -8.44
N GLU A 360 8.15 7.22 -8.80
CA GLU A 360 7.76 5.81 -8.95
C GLU A 360 8.07 5.03 -7.66
N ILE A 361 7.36 5.37 -6.59
CA ILE A 361 7.71 5.02 -5.21
C ILE A 361 7.85 3.51 -4.95
N HIS A 362 7.09 2.67 -5.64
CA HIS A 362 7.08 1.21 -5.44
C HIS A 362 7.94 0.43 -6.45
N GLY A 363 8.72 1.13 -7.28
CA GLY A 363 9.51 0.54 -8.36
C GLY A 363 8.91 0.76 -9.74
N ALA A 364 9.72 0.56 -10.77
CA ALA A 364 9.36 0.78 -12.17
C ALA A 364 9.97 -0.29 -13.07
N TRP A 365 9.24 -0.74 -14.09
CA TRP A 365 9.77 -1.75 -15.03
C TRP A 365 10.82 -1.20 -16.01
N TYR A 366 10.91 0.12 -16.14
CA TYR A 366 11.78 0.82 -17.09
C TYR A 366 12.89 1.66 -16.42
N ASP A 367 12.97 1.64 -15.08
CA ASP A 367 14.13 2.15 -14.33
C ASP A 367 14.91 0.95 -13.77
N VAL A 368 16.06 0.68 -14.37
CA VAL A 368 16.93 -0.44 -13.98
C VAL A 368 17.48 -0.32 -12.55
N SER A 369 17.50 0.91 -12.01
CA SER A 369 17.90 1.21 -10.63
C SER A 369 16.75 1.16 -9.62
N ASN A 370 15.50 1.10 -10.06
CA ASN A 370 14.31 1.08 -9.19
C ASN A 370 13.46 -0.18 -9.41
N PRO A 371 13.93 -1.36 -8.99
CA PRO A 371 13.16 -2.60 -9.13
C PRO A 371 11.84 -2.53 -8.37
N VAL A 372 10.84 -3.29 -8.84
CA VAL A 372 9.61 -3.54 -8.07
C VAL A 372 9.97 -4.07 -6.68
N VAL A 373 9.50 -3.37 -5.65
CA VAL A 373 9.85 -3.63 -4.27
C VAL A 373 9.08 -4.87 -3.79
N PRO A 374 9.76 -5.98 -3.42
CA PRO A 374 9.10 -7.11 -2.77
C PRO A 374 8.71 -6.74 -1.34
N MET A 375 7.83 -7.52 -0.71
CA MET A 375 7.42 -7.29 0.69
C MET A 375 8.60 -7.24 1.68
N SER A 376 9.70 -7.94 1.39
CA SER A 376 10.95 -7.93 2.18
C SER A 376 11.94 -6.83 1.79
N GLY A 377 11.64 -6.05 0.76
CA GLY A 377 12.49 -4.98 0.24
C GLY A 377 12.14 -3.64 0.88
N THR A 378 13.08 -2.72 0.82
CA THR A 378 12.88 -1.33 1.25
C THR A 378 12.66 -0.42 0.06
N LEU A 379 11.80 0.60 0.26
CA LEU A 379 11.64 1.69 -0.70
C LEU A 379 12.96 2.46 -0.84
N ARG A 380 13.17 3.06 -2.02
CA ARG A 380 14.28 3.98 -2.25
C ARG A 380 14.13 5.23 -1.39
N SER A 381 15.15 5.56 -0.60
CA SER A 381 15.12 6.70 0.32
C SER A 381 14.95 8.04 -0.40
N ASP A 382 15.61 8.21 -1.55
CA ASP A 382 15.48 9.43 -2.36
C ASP A 382 14.07 9.63 -2.92
N LEU A 383 13.38 8.54 -3.30
CA LEU A 383 11.97 8.60 -3.71
C LEU A 383 11.04 8.88 -2.52
N MET A 384 11.35 8.34 -1.34
CA MET A 384 10.58 8.62 -0.13
C MET A 384 10.74 10.08 0.31
N GLU A 385 11.96 10.61 0.33
CA GLU A 385 12.23 12.03 0.59
C GLU A 385 11.48 12.92 -0.39
N TRP A 386 11.55 12.61 -1.69
CA TRP A 386 10.84 13.36 -2.72
C TRP A 386 9.32 13.30 -2.56
N LEU A 387 8.77 12.15 -2.15
CA LEU A 387 7.35 12.01 -1.81
C LEU A 387 6.97 12.91 -0.63
N LEU A 388 7.78 12.92 0.44
CA LEU A 388 7.54 13.73 1.63
C LEU A 388 7.59 15.23 1.33
N GLU A 389 8.50 15.66 0.46
CA GLU A 389 8.55 17.04 -0.03
C GLU A 389 7.25 17.43 -0.74
N TRP A 390 6.75 16.58 -1.64
CA TRP A 390 5.49 16.84 -2.34
C TRP A 390 4.27 16.73 -1.44
N GLU A 391 4.27 15.84 -0.45
CA GLU A 391 3.25 15.80 0.60
C GLU A 391 3.14 17.15 1.32
N GLN A 392 4.26 17.76 1.67
CA GLN A 392 4.29 19.06 2.33
C GLN A 392 3.95 20.21 1.38
N LYS A 393 4.41 20.15 0.13
CA LYS A 393 4.19 21.22 -0.86
C LYS A 393 2.78 21.24 -1.45
N ALA A 394 2.16 20.09 -1.66
CA ALA A 394 0.91 19.99 -2.40
C ALA A 394 -0.24 20.71 -1.68
N ASP A 395 -0.98 21.49 -2.46
CA ASP A 395 -2.24 22.13 -2.05
C ASP A 395 -3.47 21.49 -2.74
N LEU A 396 -3.25 20.64 -3.74
CA LEU A 396 -4.25 19.77 -4.36
C LEU A 396 -3.63 18.39 -4.67
N CYS A 397 -4.25 17.31 -4.19
CA CYS A 397 -3.94 15.94 -4.59
C CYS A 397 -5.11 15.32 -5.34
N ILE A 398 -4.87 14.77 -6.53
CA ILE A 398 -5.87 14.06 -7.33
C ILE A 398 -5.52 12.58 -7.27
N ALA A 399 -6.18 11.83 -6.38
CA ALA A 399 -6.02 10.40 -6.24
C ALA A 399 -6.88 9.67 -7.28
N VAL A 400 -6.27 8.88 -8.14
CA VAL A 400 -6.94 8.27 -9.30
C VAL A 400 -6.68 6.76 -9.36
N GLY A 401 -7.75 5.97 -9.44
CA GLY A 401 -7.66 4.52 -9.64
C GLY A 401 -6.89 3.79 -8.54
N SER A 402 -6.96 4.26 -7.29
CA SER A 402 -6.33 3.61 -6.13
C SER A 402 -7.36 3.31 -5.05
N SER A 403 -7.22 2.15 -4.41
CA SER A 403 -8.02 1.77 -3.23
C SER A 403 -7.55 2.45 -1.94
N LEU A 404 -6.44 3.21 -1.98
CA LEU A 404 -5.90 4.01 -0.86
C LEU A 404 -5.60 3.21 0.40
N CYS A 405 -5.02 2.03 0.17
CA CYS A 405 -4.67 0.90 1.03
C CYS A 405 -4.00 1.04 2.40
N GLY A 406 -3.35 2.15 2.68
CA GLY A 406 -2.21 2.20 3.60
C GLY A 406 -0.96 1.55 3.02
N MET A 407 -0.28 2.22 2.07
CA MET A 407 1.02 1.78 1.53
C MET A 407 2.12 2.84 1.72
N ASN A 408 2.01 3.64 2.79
CA ASN A 408 2.78 4.86 3.04
C ASN A 408 2.59 5.99 2.02
N ALA A 409 2.49 5.70 0.72
CA ALA A 409 2.39 6.72 -0.32
C ALA A 409 1.06 7.49 -0.32
N ASP A 410 -0.02 6.86 0.14
CA ASP A 410 -1.36 7.47 0.27
C ASP A 410 -1.44 8.58 1.33
N ARG A 411 -0.38 8.79 2.13
CA ARG A 411 -0.28 9.90 3.08
C ARG A 411 -0.51 11.26 2.43
N VAL A 412 -0.05 11.46 1.19
CA VAL A 412 -0.28 12.70 0.43
C VAL A 412 -1.76 13.04 0.30
N VAL A 413 -2.62 12.02 0.16
CA VAL A 413 -4.08 12.17 0.08
C VAL A 413 -4.65 12.61 1.42
N THR A 414 -4.21 11.99 2.52
CA THR A 414 -4.66 12.36 3.86
C THR A 414 -4.17 13.74 4.30
N THR A 415 -2.92 14.09 3.98
CA THR A 415 -2.29 15.35 4.38
C THR A 415 -2.90 16.52 3.62
N THR A 416 -3.11 16.39 2.30
CA THR A 416 -3.82 17.43 1.53
C THR A 416 -5.26 17.61 2.01
N ALA A 417 -6.01 16.52 2.25
CA ALA A 417 -7.35 16.60 2.85
C ALA A 417 -7.38 17.39 4.17
N ARG A 418 -6.43 17.10 5.08
CA ARG A 418 -6.32 17.80 6.37
C ARG A 418 -5.98 19.28 6.19
N LYS A 419 -5.09 19.63 5.26
CA LYS A 419 -4.79 21.04 4.93
C LYS A 419 -6.05 21.79 4.54
N ALA A 420 -6.87 21.23 3.64
CA ALA A 420 -8.12 21.88 3.21
C ALA A 420 -9.12 22.04 4.37
N ARG A 421 -9.23 21.06 5.27
CA ARG A 421 -10.05 21.19 6.48
C ARG A 421 -9.58 22.31 7.42
N SER A 422 -8.28 22.60 7.44
CA SER A 422 -7.70 23.75 8.15
C SER A 422 -7.79 25.08 7.38
N GLY A 423 -8.46 25.10 6.22
CA GLY A 423 -8.58 26.29 5.37
C GLY A 423 -7.38 26.56 4.45
N ALA A 424 -6.49 25.58 4.28
CA ALA A 424 -5.30 25.69 3.44
C ALA A 424 -5.37 24.77 2.21
N GLY A 425 -5.35 25.34 1.00
CA GLY A 425 -5.39 24.58 -0.25
C GLY A 425 -6.78 24.00 -0.58
N PHE A 426 -6.83 23.20 -1.64
CA PHE A 426 -8.05 22.56 -2.16
C PHE A 426 -8.24 21.14 -1.62
N GLY A 427 -7.14 20.52 -1.17
CA GLY A 427 -7.14 19.23 -0.48
C GLY A 427 -7.10 18.04 -1.43
N SER A 428 -7.92 17.02 -1.21
CA SER A 428 -7.88 15.80 -2.03
C SER A 428 -9.15 15.56 -2.83
N ALA A 429 -8.99 15.26 -4.12
CA ALA A 429 -10.02 14.72 -4.99
C ALA A 429 -9.75 13.23 -5.21
N ILE A 430 -10.71 12.37 -4.89
CA ILE A 430 -10.60 10.92 -5.08
C ILE A 430 -11.50 10.48 -6.24
N VAL A 431 -10.89 9.86 -7.25
CA VAL A 431 -11.53 9.32 -8.46
C VAL A 431 -11.32 7.81 -8.52
N SER A 432 -12.38 7.06 -8.29
CA SER A 432 -12.38 5.59 -8.35
C SER A 432 -13.81 5.07 -8.42
N LEU A 433 -14.00 3.86 -8.95
CA LEU A 433 -15.30 3.18 -9.03
C LEU A 433 -15.74 2.66 -7.66
N GLN A 434 -14.83 2.05 -6.91
CA GLN A 434 -15.09 1.54 -5.56
C GLN A 434 -14.97 2.64 -4.51
N ARG A 435 -15.63 2.43 -3.37
CA ARG A 435 -15.41 3.23 -2.16
C ARG A 435 -13.99 3.02 -1.61
N THR A 436 -13.49 4.01 -0.88
CA THR A 436 -12.20 3.95 -0.20
C THR A 436 -12.37 4.28 1.30
N GLN A 437 -11.44 3.86 2.13
CA GLN A 437 -11.41 4.23 3.55
C GLN A 437 -11.16 5.73 3.79
N LEU A 438 -10.78 6.49 2.75
CA LEU A 438 -10.48 7.91 2.84
C LEU A 438 -11.61 8.79 2.29
N ASP A 439 -12.73 8.20 1.87
CA ASP A 439 -13.87 8.93 1.27
C ASP A 439 -14.37 10.06 2.20
N ASP A 440 -14.45 9.81 3.51
CA ASP A 440 -14.91 10.81 4.50
C ASP A 440 -13.96 11.99 4.67
N LEU A 441 -12.68 11.79 4.34
CA LEU A 441 -11.66 12.83 4.43
C LEU A 441 -11.57 13.67 3.16
N ALA A 442 -12.03 13.15 2.01
CA ALA A 442 -11.86 13.78 0.72
C ALA A 442 -12.54 15.16 0.62
N SER A 443 -11.85 16.13 0.01
CA SER A 443 -12.47 17.41 -0.36
C SER A 443 -13.54 17.19 -1.43
N LEU A 444 -13.25 16.30 -2.39
CA LEU A 444 -14.14 15.90 -3.48
C LEU A 444 -14.04 14.39 -3.71
N ARG A 445 -15.18 13.72 -3.86
CA ARG A 445 -15.24 12.31 -4.23
C ARG A 445 -15.98 12.15 -5.55
N ILE A 446 -15.39 11.47 -6.53
CA ILE A 446 -15.97 11.24 -7.87
C ILE A 446 -16.04 9.75 -8.19
N PHE A 447 -17.24 9.21 -8.30
CA PHE A 447 -17.48 7.81 -8.66
C PHE A 447 -17.64 7.71 -10.17
N ALA A 448 -16.57 7.35 -10.89
CA ALA A 448 -16.56 7.21 -12.34
C ALA A 448 -15.30 6.45 -12.79
N SER A 449 -15.27 6.03 -14.05
CA SER A 449 -14.02 5.58 -14.67
C SER A 449 -13.03 6.76 -14.75
N CYS A 450 -11.73 6.46 -14.69
CA CYS A 450 -10.71 7.52 -14.81
C CYS A 450 -10.82 8.24 -16.16
N ASP A 451 -11.00 7.49 -17.25
CA ASP A 451 -11.04 8.06 -18.60
C ASP A 451 -12.25 9.00 -18.79
N ASP A 452 -13.43 8.67 -18.25
CA ASP A 452 -14.59 9.58 -18.32
C ASP A 452 -14.33 10.92 -17.59
N VAL A 453 -13.67 10.86 -16.44
CA VAL A 453 -13.32 12.06 -15.66
C VAL A 453 -12.30 12.90 -16.41
N PHE A 454 -11.25 12.27 -16.94
CA PHE A 454 -10.17 12.97 -17.62
C PHE A 454 -10.58 13.50 -19.00
N ASP A 455 -11.51 12.86 -19.70
CA ASP A 455 -12.08 13.40 -20.95
C ASP A 455 -12.88 14.69 -20.69
N LEU A 456 -13.71 14.69 -19.65
CA LEU A 456 -14.44 15.89 -19.22
C LEU A 456 -13.47 16.98 -18.72
N LEU A 457 -12.44 16.62 -17.94
CA LEU A 457 -11.41 17.58 -17.50
C LEU A 457 -10.64 18.17 -18.68
N ALA A 458 -10.30 17.36 -19.69
CA ALA A 458 -9.62 17.84 -20.88
C ALA A 458 -10.44 18.90 -21.61
N SER A 459 -11.75 18.64 -21.75
CA SER A 459 -12.72 19.58 -22.32
C SER A 459 -12.83 20.86 -21.50
N GLU A 460 -12.97 20.77 -20.18
CA GLU A 460 -13.06 21.92 -19.27
C GLU A 460 -11.79 22.77 -19.30
N LEU A 461 -10.61 22.14 -19.29
CA LEU A 461 -9.32 22.81 -19.17
C LEU A 461 -8.69 23.18 -20.52
N GLY A 462 -9.31 22.78 -21.63
CA GLY A 462 -8.86 23.10 -22.98
C GLY A 462 -7.55 22.42 -23.37
N VAL A 463 -7.31 21.19 -22.89
CA VAL A 463 -6.12 20.40 -23.23
C VAL A 463 -6.46 19.26 -24.18
N ARG A 464 -5.46 18.75 -24.89
CA ARG A 464 -5.61 17.61 -25.81
C ARG A 464 -5.75 16.29 -25.02
N THR A 465 -6.28 15.26 -25.66
CA THR A 465 -6.46 13.93 -25.07
C THR A 465 -5.45 12.88 -25.57
N GLY A 466 -4.66 13.20 -26.60
CA GLY A 466 -3.61 12.32 -27.12
C GLY A 466 -2.28 12.43 -26.37
N PRO A 467 -1.39 11.43 -26.51
CA PRO A 467 -0.06 11.46 -25.90
C PRO A 467 0.79 12.60 -26.47
N ILE A 468 1.81 13.02 -25.73
CA ILE A 468 2.87 13.87 -26.26
C ILE A 468 3.95 12.95 -26.84
N PRO A 469 4.21 12.97 -28.16
CA PRO A 469 5.18 12.08 -28.77
C PRO A 469 6.57 12.24 -28.14
N ILE A 470 7.17 11.10 -27.80
CA ILE A 470 8.58 11.02 -27.44
C ILE A 470 9.39 11.15 -28.74
N GLU A 471 10.06 12.28 -28.95
CA GLU A 471 10.93 12.49 -30.12
C GLU A 471 12.29 11.81 -29.92
N ILE A 472 12.49 10.66 -30.57
CA ILE A 472 13.76 9.88 -30.52
C ILE A 472 14.81 10.47 -31.50
N ARG A 473 14.46 11.49 -32.28
CA ARG A 473 15.33 12.03 -33.35
C ARG A 473 16.68 12.55 -32.86
N ASP A 474 16.79 12.89 -31.58
CA ASP A 474 18.03 13.35 -30.98
C ASP A 474 18.96 12.21 -30.57
N PHE A 475 18.54 10.94 -30.66
CA PHE A 475 19.38 9.83 -30.23
C PHE A 475 20.55 9.61 -31.19
N PRO A 476 21.77 9.39 -30.67
CA PRO A 476 22.91 9.06 -31.49
C PRO A 476 22.69 7.69 -32.15
N GLU A 477 22.87 7.60 -33.48
CA GLU A 477 22.69 6.34 -34.24
C GLU A 477 23.58 5.19 -33.73
N ASN A 478 24.70 5.50 -33.08
CA ASN A 478 25.67 4.55 -32.58
C ASN A 478 25.52 4.20 -31.09
N ASP A 479 24.46 4.68 -30.41
CA ASP A 479 24.22 4.44 -28.98
C ASP A 479 25.30 4.96 -28.02
N VAL A 480 26.07 5.95 -28.47
CA VAL A 480 27.08 6.64 -27.65
C VAL A 480 26.61 8.06 -27.34
N PHE A 481 26.24 8.29 -26.10
CA PHE A 481 25.71 9.57 -25.61
C PHE A 481 26.87 10.42 -25.08
N LEU A 482 27.21 11.48 -25.80
CA LEU A 482 28.33 12.37 -25.48
C LEU A 482 27.86 13.58 -24.66
N ASN A 483 28.81 14.16 -23.91
CA ASN A 483 28.63 15.46 -23.24
C ASN A 483 27.48 15.50 -22.22
N LEU A 484 27.12 14.36 -21.62
CA LEU A 484 26.06 14.30 -20.62
C LEU A 484 26.51 15.02 -19.34
N PRO A 485 25.72 15.95 -18.79
CA PRO A 485 26.09 16.79 -17.63
C PRO A 485 25.97 16.02 -16.30
N TYR A 486 26.68 14.90 -16.17
CA TYR A 486 26.61 13.99 -15.03
C TYR A 486 27.99 13.52 -14.61
N SER A 487 28.13 13.23 -13.31
CA SER A 487 29.36 12.68 -12.76
C SER A 487 29.55 11.23 -13.19
N SER A 488 30.73 10.91 -13.69
CA SER A 488 31.13 9.54 -14.02
C SER A 488 31.34 8.64 -12.79
N GLN A 489 31.33 9.20 -11.57
CA GLN A 489 31.53 8.47 -10.33
C GLN A 489 30.21 7.93 -9.74
N ASP A 490 29.18 8.77 -9.69
CA ASP A 490 27.91 8.45 -9.01
C ASP A 490 26.65 8.75 -9.82
N GLY A 491 26.82 9.31 -11.03
CA GLY A 491 25.75 9.62 -11.96
C GLY A 491 24.91 10.84 -11.57
N ARG A 492 25.28 11.61 -10.54
CA ARG A 492 24.56 12.84 -10.18
C ARG A 492 24.76 13.92 -11.23
N ARG A 493 23.73 14.73 -11.47
CA ARG A 493 23.82 15.89 -12.36
C ARG A 493 24.88 16.88 -11.86
N THR A 494 25.67 17.42 -12.77
CA THR A 494 26.68 18.45 -12.47
C THR A 494 26.64 19.58 -13.50
N GLU A 495 27.14 20.77 -13.15
CA GLU A 495 27.28 21.89 -14.09
C GLU A 495 28.64 21.91 -14.82
N GLY A 496 29.65 21.22 -14.30
CA GLY A 496 31.03 21.30 -14.79
C GLY A 496 31.56 20.02 -15.42
N GLU A 497 31.23 18.84 -14.87
CA GLU A 497 31.68 17.55 -15.40
C GLU A 497 30.75 17.11 -16.54
N LYS A 498 31.36 16.54 -17.58
CA LYS A 498 30.66 15.88 -18.67
C LYS A 498 31.13 14.46 -18.79
N MET A 499 30.20 13.53 -18.93
CA MET A 499 30.49 12.12 -19.16
C MET A 499 30.04 11.67 -20.54
N THR A 500 30.65 10.58 -21.01
CA THR A 500 30.17 9.80 -22.14
C THR A 500 29.52 8.53 -21.60
N LEU A 501 28.33 8.18 -22.08
CA LEU A 501 27.68 6.90 -21.79
C LEU A 501 27.63 6.06 -23.07
N ASP A 502 28.21 4.86 -23.03
CA ASP A 502 28.29 3.94 -24.16
C ASP A 502 27.34 2.76 -23.93
N LEU A 503 26.20 2.79 -24.61
CA LEU A 503 25.16 1.75 -24.53
C LEU A 503 25.16 0.83 -25.75
N ARG A 504 26.29 0.70 -26.47
CA ARG A 504 26.38 -0.26 -27.57
C ARG A 504 26.20 -1.69 -27.06
N ILE A 505 25.59 -2.54 -27.88
CA ILE A 505 25.45 -3.97 -27.60
C ILE A 505 26.83 -4.58 -27.29
N GLY A 506 26.91 -5.35 -26.22
CA GLY A 506 28.13 -5.97 -25.73
C GLY A 506 28.92 -5.12 -24.72
N LYS A 507 28.50 -3.88 -24.44
CA LYS A 507 29.11 -3.06 -23.37
C LYS A 507 28.55 -3.41 -22.00
N SER A 508 29.42 -3.38 -21.00
CA SER A 508 29.02 -3.51 -19.60
C SER A 508 28.80 -2.14 -18.98
N VAL A 509 27.72 -2.01 -18.23
CA VAL A 509 27.35 -0.81 -17.48
C VAL A 509 27.18 -1.14 -16.01
N LYS A 510 27.42 -0.15 -15.17
CA LYS A 510 27.14 -0.21 -13.73
C LYS A 510 25.83 0.52 -13.45
N VAL A 511 24.88 -0.17 -12.83
CA VAL A 511 23.67 0.46 -12.27
C VAL A 511 24.03 1.19 -10.99
N VAL A 512 23.59 2.44 -10.89
CA VAL A 512 23.79 3.29 -9.72
C VAL A 512 22.47 3.60 -9.04
N ASN A 513 22.51 3.93 -7.75
CA ASN A 513 21.34 4.22 -6.93
C ASN A 513 20.34 3.05 -6.76
N GLN A 514 20.80 1.82 -7.03
CA GLN A 514 20.05 0.60 -6.77
C GLN A 514 19.91 0.37 -5.27
N PRO A 515 18.74 -0.08 -4.77
CA PRO A 515 18.59 -0.49 -3.37
C PRO A 515 19.59 -1.59 -3.00
N GLU A 516 20.11 -1.52 -1.76
CA GLU A 516 21.12 -2.46 -1.29
C GLU A 516 20.65 -3.92 -1.38
N TRP A 517 19.41 -4.19 -0.96
CA TRP A 517 18.78 -5.51 -1.02
C TRP A 517 18.74 -6.08 -2.44
N ASP A 518 18.58 -5.23 -3.46
CA ASP A 518 18.53 -5.67 -4.85
C ASP A 518 19.93 -5.84 -5.44
N SER A 519 20.85 -4.92 -5.14
CA SER A 519 22.25 -5.01 -5.57
C SER A 519 22.95 -6.25 -5.00
N LYS A 520 22.69 -6.62 -3.74
CA LYS A 520 23.17 -7.86 -3.12
C LYS A 520 22.58 -9.12 -3.78
N ARG A 521 21.33 -9.04 -4.26
CA ARG A 521 20.61 -10.19 -4.82
C ARG A 521 20.99 -10.49 -6.26
N ILE A 522 21.11 -9.46 -7.10
CA ILE A 522 21.30 -9.64 -8.55
C ILE A 522 22.56 -8.99 -9.12
N GLY A 523 23.35 -8.30 -8.28
CA GLY A 523 24.47 -7.48 -8.71
C GLY A 523 24.04 -6.10 -9.22
N ASN A 524 25.05 -5.28 -9.50
CA ASN A 524 24.90 -3.92 -10.03
C ASN A 524 25.62 -3.72 -11.37
N VAL A 525 26.11 -4.79 -11.99
CA VAL A 525 26.73 -4.76 -13.33
C VAL A 525 25.80 -5.47 -14.30
N ALA A 526 25.59 -4.87 -15.47
CA ALA A 526 24.75 -5.44 -16.51
C ALA A 526 25.39 -5.29 -17.89
N LEU A 527 25.17 -6.28 -18.75
CA LEU A 527 25.54 -6.27 -20.15
C LEU A 527 24.42 -5.67 -20.99
N VAL A 528 24.71 -4.72 -21.86
CA VAL A 528 23.74 -4.26 -22.86
C VAL A 528 23.58 -5.35 -23.92
N VAL A 529 22.39 -5.95 -24.00
CA VAL A 529 22.12 -7.09 -24.89
C VAL A 529 21.30 -6.72 -26.12
N GLY A 530 20.67 -5.55 -26.14
CA GLY A 530 19.88 -5.10 -27.28
C GLY A 530 18.89 -4.00 -26.91
N LYS A 531 17.91 -3.80 -27.80
CA LYS A 531 16.76 -2.91 -27.59
C LYS A 531 15.46 -3.66 -27.86
N ASN A 532 14.38 -3.25 -27.22
CA ASN A 532 13.04 -3.70 -27.59
C ASN A 532 12.55 -2.97 -28.87
N ALA A 533 11.37 -3.34 -29.36
CA ALA A 533 10.77 -2.73 -30.56
C ALA A 533 10.48 -1.22 -30.42
N GLU A 534 10.35 -0.72 -29.20
CA GLU A 534 10.13 0.70 -28.92
C GLU A 534 11.45 1.50 -28.78
N GLY A 535 12.60 0.83 -28.81
CA GLY A 535 13.93 1.44 -28.69
C GLY A 535 14.46 1.55 -27.25
N ASP A 536 13.81 0.94 -26.27
CA ASP A 536 14.32 0.88 -24.88
C ASP A 536 15.43 -0.15 -24.76
N PHE A 537 16.44 0.15 -23.95
CA PHE A 537 17.63 -0.69 -23.82
C PHE A 537 17.38 -1.89 -22.89
N LEU A 538 17.86 -3.06 -23.29
CA LEU A 538 17.78 -4.30 -22.53
C LEU A 538 19.12 -4.57 -21.84
N LEU A 539 19.11 -4.61 -20.51
CA LEU A 539 20.28 -4.81 -19.67
C LEU A 539 20.20 -6.16 -18.95
N ASN A 540 21.15 -7.05 -19.22
CA ASN A 540 21.19 -8.39 -18.66
C ASN A 540 22.19 -8.49 -17.49
N PHE A 541 21.71 -8.93 -16.34
CA PHE A 541 22.52 -9.17 -15.14
C PHE A 541 22.90 -10.65 -15.08
N ASP A 542 24.18 -10.94 -15.30
CA ASP A 542 24.82 -12.26 -15.16
C ASP A 542 24.08 -13.43 -15.81
N GLY A 543 23.41 -13.21 -16.94
CA GLY A 543 22.66 -14.24 -17.68
C GLY A 543 21.33 -14.68 -17.04
N ARG A 544 20.94 -14.10 -15.90
CA ARG A 544 19.79 -14.55 -15.11
C ARG A 544 18.55 -13.68 -15.28
N LYS A 545 18.73 -12.35 -15.35
CA LYS A 545 17.61 -11.40 -15.34
C LYS A 545 17.89 -10.23 -16.27
N THR A 546 16.93 -9.94 -17.15
CA THR A 546 16.97 -8.77 -18.03
C THR A 546 16.07 -7.68 -17.46
N ARG A 547 16.56 -6.44 -17.41
CA ARG A 547 15.78 -5.23 -17.09
C ARG A 547 15.77 -4.30 -18.28
N THR A 548 14.76 -3.43 -18.32
CA THR A 548 14.59 -2.44 -19.38
C THR A 548 14.98 -1.08 -18.86
N LEU A 549 15.80 -0.34 -19.61
CA LEU A 549 16.07 1.08 -19.40
C LEU A 549 15.26 1.87 -20.42
N GLY A 550 14.21 2.56 -19.94
CA GLY A 550 13.32 3.36 -20.78
C GLY A 550 14.06 4.50 -21.48
N ARG A 551 13.82 4.68 -22.78
CA ARG A 551 14.49 5.71 -23.58
C ARG A 551 14.30 7.14 -23.06
N TRP A 552 13.19 7.42 -22.36
CA TRP A 552 12.95 8.73 -21.74
C TRP A 552 13.99 9.12 -20.69
N TRP A 553 14.58 8.17 -19.96
CA TRP A 553 15.69 8.46 -19.05
C TRP A 553 16.84 9.13 -19.79
N LEU A 554 17.19 8.62 -20.97
CA LEU A 554 18.29 9.12 -21.78
C LEU A 554 17.94 10.47 -22.42
N MET A 555 16.71 10.63 -22.91
CA MET A 555 16.26 11.93 -23.43
C MET A 555 16.37 13.05 -22.40
N HIS A 556 15.88 12.81 -21.18
CA HIS A 556 15.95 13.80 -20.11
C HIS A 556 17.38 13.97 -19.57
N ALA A 557 18.19 12.91 -19.59
CA ALA A 557 19.62 13.02 -19.29
C ALA A 557 20.36 13.91 -20.31
N MET A 558 20.09 13.77 -21.60
CA MET A 558 20.71 14.62 -22.63
C MET A 558 20.41 16.11 -22.42
N LYS A 559 19.26 16.44 -21.83
CA LYS A 559 18.85 17.80 -21.46
C LYS A 559 19.34 18.23 -20.07
N GLY A 560 19.94 17.33 -19.30
CA GLY A 560 20.36 17.58 -17.93
C GLY A 560 19.18 17.78 -16.96
N GLU A 561 18.04 17.18 -17.23
CA GLU A 561 16.80 17.44 -16.47
C GLU A 561 16.60 16.50 -15.28
N ILE A 562 17.14 15.27 -15.35
CA ILE A 562 17.06 14.31 -14.23
C ILE A 562 18.16 14.57 -13.20
N PRO A 563 17.91 14.31 -11.90
CA PRO A 563 18.88 14.54 -10.83
C PRO A 563 20.04 13.53 -10.85
N ARG A 564 19.77 12.31 -11.32
CA ARG A 564 20.77 11.23 -11.43
C ARG A 564 20.43 10.30 -12.58
N ILE A 565 21.42 9.92 -13.38
CA ILE A 565 21.28 8.89 -14.42
C ILE A 565 21.37 7.49 -13.80
N PRO A 566 20.56 6.49 -14.21
CA PRO A 566 20.51 5.19 -13.52
C PRO A 566 21.68 4.25 -13.85
N VAL A 567 22.47 4.56 -14.88
CA VAL A 567 23.59 3.72 -15.34
C VAL A 567 24.81 4.54 -15.70
N LEU A 568 25.99 3.97 -15.46
CA LEU A 568 27.31 4.49 -15.81
C LEU A 568 28.08 3.44 -16.63
N ASN A 569 29.10 3.88 -17.38
CA ASN A 569 30.04 2.92 -17.98
C ASN A 569 30.74 2.11 -16.87
N LEU A 570 30.97 0.83 -17.12
CA LEU A 570 31.88 0.04 -16.29
C LEU A 570 33.31 0.35 -16.76
N ASN A 571 34.08 1.04 -15.90
CA ASN A 571 35.48 1.39 -16.17
C ASN A 571 36.42 0.18 -16.17
#